data_AF-A0ABD7F946-F1
#
_entry.id   AF-A0ABD7F946-F1
#
_cell.length_a   1.000
_cell.length_b   1.000
_cell.length_c   1.000
_cell.angle_alpha   90.00
_cell.angle_beta   90.00
_cell.angle_gamma   90.00
#
_symmetry.space_group_name_H-M   'P 1'
#
loop_
_entity.id
_entity.type
_entity.pdbx_description
1 polymer ?
#
loop_
_entity_poly.entity_id
_entity_poly.type
_entity_poly.pdbx_seq_one_letter_code
_entity_poly.pdbx_strand_id
1 'polypeptide(L)'
;MKTLKFWLLQILIFMMGCYTVSAYARCTNELSGTAAYDGNSALIQFGVINLTSTYLQPVGTLLARTTVPASNYKGGTSPSSVVWECDVADLPNIQFLVATNGDDRVGGYWDLGAQDGMPNVYATFFRYVGIKQTMDGVVLTKFWQPLPVRNYVTVGNKIQIRLQDIPILSAELYRISQIPSAGLNNYCGAGTSGTIASGTYTCLQPNAYIQLKGPNLNSDEIGENSETKFDFWPANGIGYGMRTATLYNEPTCVARNATPLVLFDTMTVETLNQGKSTQAQFNVSIECSNQAVSGVASKQTAMGIQASEGAYTAAQKLGLVNAQNGVKALLSDQYGTNGIAKGVGIFLRNSSTGTDMNFVGQPGISGNGANAGWYPFKDGATAKGSTEAGYTHYLQNYTAILKKLDGQTVEAGKVHATAYVLVKVQ
;
A
#
# COMPACT_ATOMS: atom_id res chain seq x y z
N MET A 1 55.03 -55.42 -30.39
CA MET A 1 53.93 -54.68 -31.07
C MET A 1 52.53 -54.86 -30.46
N LYS A 2 52.24 -55.91 -29.65
CA LYS A 2 50.91 -56.07 -29.02
C LYS A 2 50.73 -55.30 -27.69
N THR A 3 51.80 -55.01 -26.96
CA THR A 3 51.77 -54.33 -25.65
C THR A 3 51.63 -52.81 -25.75
N LEU A 4 52.15 -52.18 -26.82
CA LEU A 4 52.06 -50.74 -27.04
C LEU A 4 50.62 -50.27 -27.37
N LYS A 5 49.82 -51.13 -28.02
CA LYS A 5 48.41 -50.84 -28.34
C LYS A 5 47.50 -50.84 -27.10
N PHE A 6 47.87 -51.56 -26.04
CA PHE A 6 47.06 -51.65 -24.82
C PHE A 6 47.22 -50.39 -23.94
N TRP A 7 48.43 -49.82 -23.90
CA TRP A 7 48.71 -48.58 -23.18
C TRP A 7 48.09 -47.34 -23.83
N LEU A 8 48.10 -47.27 -25.17
CA LEU A 8 47.43 -46.17 -25.90
C LEU A 8 45.90 -46.18 -25.72
N LEU A 9 45.29 -47.36 -25.59
CA LEU A 9 43.85 -47.49 -25.34
C LEU A 9 43.46 -47.07 -23.91
N GLN A 10 44.30 -47.37 -22.92
CA GLN A 10 44.08 -46.96 -21.52
C GLN A 10 44.26 -45.46 -21.32
N ILE A 11 45.20 -44.82 -22.03
CA ILE A 11 45.37 -43.36 -22.00
C ILE A 11 44.17 -42.66 -22.68
N LEU A 12 43.61 -43.23 -23.76
CA LEU A 12 42.40 -42.68 -24.40
C LEU A 12 41.16 -42.79 -23.50
N ILE A 13 41.01 -43.91 -22.77
CA ILE A 13 39.90 -44.11 -21.82
C ILE A 13 40.05 -43.21 -20.59
N PHE A 14 41.28 -42.94 -20.14
CA PHE A 14 41.55 -42.01 -19.04
C PHE A 14 41.37 -40.53 -19.46
N MET A 15 41.67 -40.16 -20.72
CA MET A 15 41.36 -38.82 -21.25
C MET A 15 39.86 -38.61 -21.53
N MET A 16 39.09 -39.67 -21.82
CA MET A 16 37.63 -39.58 -21.95
C MET A 16 36.90 -39.47 -20.60
N GLY A 17 37.55 -39.81 -19.48
CA GLY A 17 36.99 -39.74 -18.13
C GLY A 17 37.02 -38.35 -17.47
N CYS A 18 37.67 -37.36 -18.07
CA CYS A 18 37.81 -36.00 -17.51
C CYS A 18 37.10 -34.90 -18.33
N TYR A 19 36.16 -35.27 -19.20
CA TYR A 19 35.13 -34.33 -19.63
C TYR A 19 33.99 -34.40 -18.63
N THR A 20 34.22 -33.84 -17.43
CA THR A 20 33.08 -33.29 -16.70
C THR A 20 32.54 -32.21 -17.61
N VAL A 21 31.44 -32.50 -18.31
CA VAL A 21 30.59 -31.45 -18.84
C VAL A 21 30.18 -30.70 -17.58
N SER A 22 30.87 -29.60 -17.28
CA SER A 22 30.34 -28.62 -16.36
C SER A 22 29.03 -28.19 -17.00
N ALA A 23 27.93 -28.80 -16.57
CA ALA A 23 26.63 -28.23 -16.73
C ALA A 23 26.72 -26.92 -15.95
N TYR A 24 27.14 -25.85 -16.64
CA TYR A 24 27.18 -24.52 -16.07
C TYR A 24 25.75 -24.25 -15.64
N ALA A 25 25.54 -24.24 -14.32
CA ALA A 25 24.46 -23.55 -13.64
C ALA A 25 23.85 -22.44 -14.50
N ARG A 26 22.58 -22.57 -14.90
CA ARG A 26 21.91 -21.57 -15.74
C ARG A 26 20.70 -21.00 -15.02
N CYS A 27 20.83 -19.75 -14.58
CA CYS A 27 19.68 -18.87 -14.45
C CYS A 27 19.50 -18.02 -15.73
N THR A 28 18.25 -17.79 -16.08
CA THR A 28 17.80 -16.92 -17.16
C THR A 28 16.65 -16.03 -16.69
N ASN A 29 16.59 -14.80 -17.20
CA ASN A 29 15.40 -13.96 -17.06
C ASN A 29 14.47 -14.25 -18.23
N GLU A 30 13.27 -14.73 -17.91
CA GLU A 30 12.24 -15.15 -18.86
C GLU A 30 11.24 -14.03 -19.20
N LEU A 31 11.22 -12.94 -18.41
CA LEU A 31 10.58 -11.71 -18.87
C LEU A 31 11.40 -11.16 -20.03
N SER A 32 10.74 -10.55 -21.02
CA SER A 32 11.34 -9.99 -22.24
C SER A 32 12.27 -8.77 -22.01
N GLY A 33 12.95 -8.69 -20.86
CA GLY A 33 13.97 -7.71 -20.53
C GLY A 33 13.46 -6.33 -20.13
N THR A 34 12.15 -6.10 -20.05
CA THR A 34 11.60 -4.73 -19.94
C THR A 34 11.13 -4.31 -18.55
N ALA A 35 11.20 -5.17 -17.53
CA ALA A 35 10.57 -4.92 -16.23
C ALA A 35 11.33 -3.95 -15.31
N ALA A 36 12.64 -3.81 -15.52
CA ALA A 36 13.46 -2.80 -14.86
C ALA A 36 13.50 -1.46 -15.60
N TYR A 37 12.92 -1.35 -16.80
CA TYR A 37 12.97 -0.08 -17.54
C TYR A 37 12.10 1.01 -16.91
N ASP A 38 12.54 2.24 -17.14
CA ASP A 38 11.75 3.44 -16.98
C ASP A 38 10.38 3.31 -17.65
N GLY A 39 9.35 3.77 -16.96
CA GLY A 39 7.97 3.70 -17.46
C GLY A 39 7.32 2.31 -17.40
N ASN A 40 8.09 1.24 -17.20
CA ASN A 40 7.58 -0.14 -17.22
C ASN A 40 7.40 -0.77 -15.83
N SER A 41 8.03 -0.24 -14.78
CA SER A 41 7.92 -0.74 -13.41
C SER A 41 6.51 -1.06 -12.89
N ALA A 42 6.42 -1.96 -11.92
CA ALA A 42 5.21 -2.19 -11.14
C ALA A 42 4.75 -0.88 -10.47
N LEU A 43 3.44 -0.60 -10.54
CA LEU A 43 2.89 0.68 -10.09
C LEU A 43 2.63 0.68 -8.58
N ILE A 44 3.23 1.64 -7.89
CA ILE A 44 2.95 1.96 -6.49
C ILE A 44 1.72 2.88 -6.44
N GLN A 45 0.55 2.29 -6.22
CA GLN A 45 -0.73 2.99 -6.29
C GLN A 45 -1.14 3.57 -4.93
N PHE A 46 -0.90 4.87 -4.74
CA PHE A 46 -1.39 5.64 -3.59
C PHE A 46 -2.73 6.36 -3.85
N GLY A 47 -3.14 6.50 -5.10
CA GLY A 47 -4.31 7.31 -5.48
C GLY A 47 -4.05 8.81 -5.32
N VAL A 48 -5.04 9.52 -4.78
CA VAL A 48 -4.96 10.97 -4.52
C VAL A 48 -4.44 11.21 -3.11
N ILE A 49 -3.33 11.93 -3.01
CA ILE A 49 -2.68 12.36 -1.77
C ILE A 49 -2.95 13.86 -1.60
N ASN A 50 -3.29 14.31 -0.40
CA ASN A 50 -3.41 15.74 -0.12
C ASN A 50 -2.33 16.19 0.87
N LEU A 51 -1.52 17.16 0.45
CA LEU A 51 -0.51 17.80 1.28
C LEU A 51 -0.98 19.19 1.65
N THR A 52 -1.35 19.39 2.92
CA THR A 52 -1.91 20.66 3.41
C THR A 52 -0.90 21.44 4.26
N SER A 53 -1.36 22.31 5.16
CA SER A 53 -0.49 23.09 6.04
C SER A 53 0.34 22.21 6.98
N THR A 54 1.53 22.70 7.36
CA THR A 54 2.38 22.07 8.38
C THR A 54 1.74 22.06 9.76
N TYR A 55 0.73 22.91 10.02
CA TYR A 55 0.02 22.92 11.29
C TYR A 55 -0.88 21.69 11.45
N LEU A 56 -1.67 21.37 10.42
CA LEU A 56 -2.56 20.20 10.44
C LEU A 56 -1.82 18.90 10.13
N GLN A 57 -0.83 18.96 9.23
CA GLN A 57 0.05 17.86 8.87
C GLN A 57 1.51 18.27 9.10
N PRO A 58 2.03 18.17 10.33
CA PRO A 58 3.45 18.42 10.63
C PRO A 58 4.39 17.53 9.81
N VAL A 59 5.64 17.95 9.71
CA VAL A 59 6.72 17.09 9.19
C VAL A 59 6.74 15.79 10.00
N GLY A 60 6.86 14.65 9.32
CA GLY A 60 6.71 13.33 9.94
C GLY A 60 5.32 12.69 9.82
N THR A 61 4.32 13.43 9.32
CA THR A 61 2.98 12.87 9.11
C THR A 61 3.02 11.78 8.04
N LEU A 62 2.48 10.60 8.34
CA LEU A 62 2.17 9.56 7.35
C LEU A 62 1.01 10.06 6.47
N LEU A 63 1.27 10.24 5.19
CA LEU A 63 0.32 10.78 4.20
C LEU A 63 -0.47 9.67 3.50
N ALA A 64 0.18 8.54 3.20
CA ALA A 64 -0.46 7.41 2.54
C ALA A 64 0.36 6.13 2.75
N ARG A 65 -0.27 4.97 2.59
CA ARG A 65 0.40 3.66 2.59
C ARG A 65 -0.27 2.72 1.59
N THR A 66 0.50 1.83 0.99
CA THR A 66 0.01 0.82 0.04
C THR A 66 0.93 -0.40 0.00
N THR A 67 0.45 -1.47 -0.64
CA THR A 67 1.26 -2.66 -0.93
C THR A 67 1.20 -2.97 -2.41
N VAL A 68 2.30 -3.47 -2.97
CA VAL A 68 2.49 -3.60 -4.40
C VAL A 68 3.07 -4.97 -4.71
N PRO A 69 2.28 -5.91 -5.23
CA PRO A 69 2.81 -7.17 -5.75
C PRO A 69 3.58 -6.89 -7.05
N ALA A 70 4.60 -7.70 -7.34
CA ALA A 70 5.35 -7.58 -8.59
C ALA A 70 4.46 -7.78 -9.83
N SER A 71 3.34 -8.51 -9.69
CA SER A 71 2.34 -8.68 -10.75
C SER A 71 1.65 -7.40 -11.21
N ASN A 72 1.80 -6.28 -10.49
CA ASN A 72 1.35 -4.95 -10.95
C ASN A 72 2.20 -4.41 -12.11
N TYR A 73 3.21 -5.15 -12.56
CA TYR A 73 4.02 -4.88 -13.74
C TYR A 73 3.19 -4.87 -15.04
N LYS A 74 3.40 -3.87 -15.89
CA LYS A 74 2.59 -3.66 -17.12
C LYS A 74 2.86 -4.67 -18.24
N GLY A 75 4.02 -5.33 -18.28
CA GLY A 75 4.47 -6.12 -19.43
C GLY A 75 4.13 -7.61 -19.43
N GLY A 76 3.34 -8.12 -18.48
CA GLY A 76 3.06 -9.57 -18.38
C GLY A 76 2.12 -9.93 -17.23
N THR A 77 0.91 -9.36 -17.27
CA THR A 77 -0.06 -9.16 -16.18
C THR A 77 -0.64 -10.40 -15.47
N SER A 78 -0.10 -11.61 -15.69
CA SER A 78 -0.49 -12.78 -14.88
C SER A 78 0.44 -12.95 -13.68
N PRO A 79 -0.09 -13.08 -12.45
CA PRO A 79 0.71 -13.48 -11.28
C PRO A 79 1.52 -14.76 -11.50
N SER A 80 1.08 -15.64 -12.42
CA SER A 80 1.75 -16.90 -12.75
C SER A 80 2.90 -16.77 -13.77
N SER A 81 3.13 -15.59 -14.35
CA SER A 81 4.20 -15.39 -15.35
C SER A 81 5.57 -15.65 -14.71
N VAL A 82 6.39 -16.48 -15.37
CA VAL A 82 7.76 -16.78 -14.93
C VAL A 82 8.64 -15.55 -15.20
N VAL A 83 9.41 -15.16 -14.18
CA VAL A 83 10.38 -14.06 -14.25
C VAL A 83 11.78 -14.61 -14.36
N TRP A 84 12.13 -15.57 -13.51
CA TRP A 84 13.42 -16.24 -13.56
C TRP A 84 13.23 -17.74 -13.59
N GLU A 85 13.99 -18.40 -14.46
CA GLU A 85 14.15 -19.85 -14.47
C GLU A 85 15.61 -20.19 -14.14
N CYS A 86 15.83 -21.08 -13.18
CA CYS A 86 17.17 -21.50 -12.78
C CYS A 86 17.26 -23.03 -12.69
N ASP A 87 18.45 -23.61 -12.80
CA ASP A 87 18.63 -25.02 -12.43
C ASP A 87 18.38 -25.21 -10.93
N VAL A 88 17.79 -26.35 -10.54
CA VAL A 88 17.56 -26.68 -9.12
C VAL A 88 18.88 -26.68 -8.32
N ALA A 89 20.00 -27.03 -8.96
CA ALA A 89 21.33 -27.00 -8.36
C ALA A 89 21.81 -25.58 -7.97
N ASP A 90 21.20 -24.53 -8.54
CA ASP A 90 21.57 -23.14 -8.31
C ASP A 90 20.86 -22.52 -7.12
N LEU A 91 19.86 -23.20 -6.55
CA LEU A 91 19.08 -22.69 -5.43
C LEU A 91 19.94 -22.17 -4.25
N PRO A 92 21.07 -22.81 -3.86
CA PRO A 92 21.95 -22.28 -2.81
C PRO A 92 22.74 -21.03 -3.20
N ASN A 93 22.83 -20.73 -4.51
CA ASN A 93 23.64 -19.66 -5.09
C ASN A 93 22.79 -18.48 -5.59
N ILE A 94 21.47 -18.54 -5.42
CA ILE A 94 20.57 -17.45 -5.80
C ILE A 94 20.01 -16.73 -4.59
N GLN A 95 19.84 -15.43 -4.74
CA GLN A 95 19.14 -14.58 -3.77
C GLN A 95 18.58 -13.35 -4.48
N PHE A 96 17.53 -12.76 -3.93
CA PHE A 96 17.11 -11.45 -4.39
C PHE A 96 18.04 -10.38 -3.81
N LEU A 97 18.20 -9.28 -4.54
CA LEU A 97 18.75 -8.03 -4.01
C LEU A 97 17.74 -6.90 -4.24
N VAL A 98 17.58 -6.05 -3.22
CA VAL A 98 16.69 -4.88 -3.28
C VAL A 98 17.44 -3.61 -2.92
N ALA A 99 17.08 -2.51 -3.58
CA ALA A 99 17.57 -1.17 -3.28
C ALA A 99 16.56 -0.12 -3.78
N THR A 100 16.66 1.10 -3.28
CA THR A 100 16.03 2.27 -3.90
C THR A 100 16.67 2.56 -5.26
N ASN A 101 16.04 3.37 -6.11
CA ASN A 101 16.70 3.83 -7.32
C ASN A 101 17.68 4.98 -7.00
N GLY A 102 18.91 4.61 -6.63
CA GLY A 102 19.91 5.56 -6.14
C GLY A 102 20.47 6.50 -7.20
N ASP A 103 20.28 6.24 -8.50
CA ASP A 103 20.92 7.02 -9.58
C ASP A 103 20.20 8.36 -9.87
N ASP A 104 18.94 8.50 -9.46
CA ASP A 104 18.11 9.66 -9.68
C ASP A 104 17.71 10.36 -8.37
N ARG A 105 17.82 11.69 -8.39
CA ARG A 105 17.49 12.59 -7.26
C ARG A 105 16.11 12.36 -6.62
N VAL A 106 15.12 11.87 -7.37
CA VAL A 106 13.73 11.63 -6.92
C VAL A 106 13.34 10.14 -7.01
N GLY A 107 14.29 9.28 -7.39
CA GLY A 107 14.13 7.82 -7.42
C GLY A 107 14.63 7.11 -6.15
N GLY A 108 15.41 7.78 -5.30
CA GLY A 108 16.06 7.09 -4.18
C GLY A 108 17.41 7.66 -3.77
N TYR A 109 17.93 8.66 -4.48
CA TYR A 109 19.24 9.25 -4.15
C TYR A 109 19.29 9.95 -2.78
N TRP A 110 18.26 10.73 -2.44
CA TRP A 110 18.25 11.61 -1.27
C TRP A 110 17.39 11.07 -0.13
N ASP A 111 18.00 10.62 0.97
CA ASP A 111 17.30 10.30 2.22
C ASP A 111 17.01 11.60 3.00
N LEU A 112 16.06 12.39 2.51
CA LEU A 112 15.74 13.69 3.11
C LEU A 112 15.02 13.54 4.45
N GLY A 113 14.25 12.47 4.65
CA GLY A 113 13.57 12.27 5.92
C GLY A 113 14.51 11.94 7.08
N ALA A 114 15.75 11.49 6.82
CA ALA A 114 16.76 11.35 7.87
C ALA A 114 16.99 12.69 8.62
N GLN A 115 16.94 13.82 7.92
CA GLN A 115 17.06 15.14 8.53
C GLN A 115 15.84 15.53 9.38
N ASP A 116 14.70 14.87 9.13
CA ASP A 116 13.45 15.02 9.85
C ASP A 116 13.27 13.95 10.96
N GLY A 117 14.31 13.16 11.25
CA GLY A 117 14.26 12.08 12.24
C GLY A 117 13.59 10.79 11.75
N MET A 118 13.36 10.66 10.43
CA MET A 118 12.79 9.49 9.77
C MET A 118 13.78 8.91 8.75
N PRO A 119 14.78 8.12 9.18
CA PRO A 119 15.76 7.57 8.26
C PRO A 119 15.12 6.63 7.22
N ASN A 120 15.75 6.55 6.04
CA ASN A 120 15.31 5.77 4.89
C ASN A 120 13.96 6.23 4.32
N VAL A 121 13.72 7.55 4.35
CA VAL A 121 12.57 8.20 3.70
C VAL A 121 13.12 9.08 2.59
N TYR A 122 13.04 8.53 1.38
CA TYR A 122 13.71 9.09 0.22
C TYR A 122 12.84 10.11 -0.51
N ALA A 123 13.48 11.12 -1.09
CA ALA A 123 12.79 12.16 -1.86
C ALA A 123 12.02 11.55 -3.05
N THR A 124 10.86 12.12 -3.35
CA THR A 124 10.06 11.79 -4.52
C THR A 124 9.91 12.99 -5.44
N PHE A 125 9.29 12.79 -6.61
CA PHE A 125 8.96 13.88 -7.53
C PHE A 125 7.93 14.86 -6.95
N PHE A 126 7.18 14.45 -5.94
CA PHE A 126 6.27 15.32 -5.19
C PHE A 126 7.03 16.13 -4.15
N ARG A 127 6.87 17.46 -4.17
CA ARG A 127 7.50 18.34 -3.20
C ARG A 127 7.04 18.02 -1.79
N TYR A 128 7.99 17.97 -0.85
CA TYR A 128 7.75 17.72 0.57
C TYR A 128 7.07 16.37 0.86
N VAL A 129 7.16 15.42 -0.08
CA VAL A 129 6.69 14.06 0.08
C VAL A 129 7.87 13.12 -0.11
N GLY A 130 8.20 12.38 0.96
CA GLY A 130 9.19 11.31 0.92
C GLY A 130 8.52 9.94 0.89
N ILE A 131 9.22 8.94 0.38
CA ILE A 131 8.76 7.55 0.33
C ILE A 131 9.67 6.65 1.16
N LYS A 132 9.04 5.79 1.97
CA LYS A 132 9.69 4.66 2.65
C LYS A 132 9.20 3.38 2.03
N GLN A 133 10.12 2.46 1.79
CA GLN A 133 9.85 1.20 1.12
C GLN A 133 10.39 0.04 1.93
N THR A 134 9.60 -1.03 2.03
CA THR A 134 9.97 -2.23 2.78
C THR A 134 9.57 -3.47 2.00
N MET A 135 10.44 -4.47 1.93
CA MET A 135 10.16 -5.74 1.27
C MET A 135 10.67 -6.89 2.15
N ASP A 136 9.81 -7.88 2.43
CA ASP A 136 10.10 -9.00 3.36
C ASP A 136 10.71 -8.54 4.71
N GLY A 137 10.20 -7.42 5.26
CA GLY A 137 10.67 -6.84 6.52
C GLY A 137 11.97 -6.03 6.43
N VAL A 138 12.63 -5.98 5.26
CA VAL A 138 13.82 -5.16 5.03
C VAL A 138 13.41 -3.79 4.51
N VAL A 139 13.78 -2.73 5.23
CA VAL A 139 13.64 -1.35 4.76
C VAL A 139 14.70 -1.11 3.68
N LEU A 140 14.25 -0.70 2.49
CA LEU A 140 15.11 -0.47 1.34
C LEU A 140 15.96 0.78 1.57
N THR A 141 17.21 0.69 1.14
CA THR A 141 18.18 1.79 1.14
C THR A 141 18.81 1.94 -0.24
N LYS A 142 19.73 2.90 -0.41
CA LYS A 142 20.58 2.96 -1.60
C LYS A 142 21.55 1.80 -1.74
N PHE A 143 21.79 1.03 -0.70
CA PHE A 143 22.70 -0.10 -0.75
C PHE A 143 21.92 -1.38 -1.03
N TRP A 144 22.42 -2.20 -1.96
CA TRP A 144 21.80 -3.47 -2.31
C TRP A 144 21.76 -4.41 -1.10
N GLN A 145 20.57 -4.80 -0.69
CA GLN A 145 20.30 -5.65 0.47
C GLN A 145 19.76 -7.01 0.03
N PRO A 146 20.24 -8.12 0.62
CA PRO A 146 19.81 -9.46 0.23
C PRO A 146 18.45 -9.83 0.81
N LEU A 147 17.63 -10.52 0.01
CA LEU A 147 16.41 -11.22 0.47
C LEU A 147 16.44 -12.68 0.01
N PRO A 148 15.91 -13.62 0.80
CA PRO A 148 15.88 -15.03 0.44
C PRO A 148 14.83 -15.32 -0.64
N VAL A 149 15.14 -16.26 -1.55
CA VAL A 149 14.17 -16.86 -2.48
C VAL A 149 13.41 -17.97 -1.74
N ARG A 150 12.18 -17.68 -1.28
CA ARG A 150 11.37 -18.64 -0.49
C ARG A 150 10.29 -19.35 -1.30
N ASN A 151 9.76 -18.69 -2.32
CA ASN A 151 8.66 -19.20 -3.13
C ASN A 151 9.14 -19.39 -4.57
N TYR A 152 8.79 -20.51 -5.16
CA TYR A 152 9.04 -20.89 -6.55
C TYR A 152 8.28 -22.18 -6.84
N VAL A 153 8.18 -22.55 -8.12
CA VAL A 153 7.72 -23.89 -8.53
C VAL A 153 8.88 -24.66 -9.13
N THR A 154 8.87 -25.99 -8.96
CA THR A 154 9.86 -26.87 -9.60
C THR A 154 9.22 -27.54 -10.81
N VAL A 155 9.88 -27.47 -11.96
CA VAL A 155 9.46 -28.09 -13.22
C VAL A 155 10.63 -28.90 -13.77
N GLY A 156 10.56 -30.23 -13.63
CA GLY A 156 11.69 -31.10 -13.97
C GLY A 156 12.92 -30.81 -13.11
N ASN A 157 14.03 -30.44 -13.75
CA ASN A 157 15.29 -30.04 -13.10
C ASN A 157 15.44 -28.52 -12.96
N LYS A 158 14.37 -27.74 -13.21
CA LYS A 158 14.34 -26.28 -13.11
C LYS A 158 13.50 -25.81 -11.95
N ILE A 159 13.85 -24.65 -11.41
CA ILE A 159 12.97 -23.82 -10.59
C ILE A 159 12.48 -22.64 -11.43
N GLN A 160 11.23 -22.24 -11.22
CA GLN A 160 10.63 -21.06 -11.84
C GLN A 160 10.11 -20.14 -10.74
N ILE A 161 10.64 -18.92 -10.72
CA ILE A 161 10.18 -17.83 -9.85
C ILE A 161 9.21 -16.99 -10.66
N ARG A 162 7.94 -16.96 -10.24
CA ARG A 162 6.88 -16.20 -10.92
C ARG A 162 6.65 -14.86 -10.24
N LEU A 163 5.91 -13.96 -10.90
CA LEU A 163 5.56 -12.65 -10.33
C LEU A 163 4.90 -12.75 -8.95
N GLN A 164 4.05 -13.75 -8.71
CA GLN A 164 3.41 -13.98 -7.40
C GLN A 164 4.35 -14.55 -6.32
N ASP A 165 5.48 -15.12 -6.73
CA ASP A 165 6.43 -15.73 -5.81
C ASP A 165 7.42 -14.68 -5.24
N ILE A 166 7.49 -13.50 -5.88
CA ILE A 166 8.30 -12.36 -5.45
C ILE A 166 7.65 -11.68 -4.22
N PRO A 167 8.43 -11.34 -3.18
CA PRO A 167 7.91 -10.64 -2.02
C PRO A 167 7.17 -9.34 -2.38
N ILE A 168 6.07 -9.08 -1.67
CA ILE A 168 5.28 -7.87 -1.85
C ILE A 168 6.05 -6.66 -1.29
N LEU A 169 6.07 -5.57 -2.04
CA LEU A 169 6.59 -4.28 -1.57
C LEU A 169 5.53 -3.57 -0.72
N SER A 170 5.91 -3.11 0.46
CA SER A 170 5.15 -2.12 1.23
C SER A 170 5.74 -0.72 0.98
N ALA A 171 4.89 0.27 0.77
CA ALA A 171 5.31 1.65 0.53
C ALA A 171 4.48 2.63 1.36
N GLU A 172 5.16 3.61 1.95
CA GLU A 172 4.58 4.63 2.82
C GLU A 172 5.07 6.01 2.38
N LEU A 173 4.16 6.98 2.32
CA LEU A 173 4.50 8.38 2.04
C LEU A 173 4.48 9.19 3.32
N TYR A 174 5.49 10.04 3.48
CA TYR A 174 5.62 10.93 4.62
C TYR A 174 5.76 12.37 4.17
N ARG A 175 5.24 13.29 4.98
CA ARG A 175 5.60 14.69 4.84
C ARG A 175 7.03 14.90 5.31
N ILE A 176 7.86 15.48 4.43
CA ILE A 176 9.25 15.87 4.73
C ILE A 176 9.41 17.39 4.66
N SER A 177 10.48 17.93 5.26
CA SER A 177 10.70 19.38 5.37
C SER A 177 11.39 20.01 4.14
N GLN A 178 11.97 19.19 3.27
CA GLN A 178 12.83 19.64 2.18
C GLN A 178 12.41 19.12 0.81
N ILE A 179 12.94 19.77 -0.23
CA ILE A 179 12.93 19.25 -1.60
C ILE A 179 14.36 18.82 -1.96
N PRO A 180 14.54 17.82 -2.84
CA PRO A 180 15.88 17.36 -3.19
C PRO A 180 16.69 18.47 -3.86
N SER A 181 18.02 18.36 -3.82
CA SER A 181 18.96 19.09 -4.68
C SER A 181 19.44 18.18 -5.83
N ALA A 182 20.38 18.63 -6.68
CA ALA A 182 20.91 17.79 -7.76
C ALA A 182 21.45 16.46 -7.23
N GLY A 183 21.01 15.35 -7.82
CA GLY A 183 21.59 14.01 -7.57
C GLY A 183 22.66 13.69 -8.62
N LEU A 184 23.06 12.41 -8.70
CA LEU A 184 23.92 11.92 -9.78
C LEU A 184 23.29 12.23 -11.14
N ASN A 185 22.03 11.83 -11.31
CA ASN A 185 21.21 12.21 -12.45
C ASN A 185 19.99 13.03 -12.02
N ASN A 186 19.40 13.70 -13.00
CA ASN A 186 18.22 14.55 -12.86
C ASN A 186 17.23 14.22 -13.97
N TYR A 187 16.91 12.93 -14.17
CA TYR A 187 16.09 12.46 -15.29
C TYR A 187 14.69 13.04 -15.28
N CYS A 188 14.19 13.40 -14.09
CA CYS A 188 12.91 14.08 -13.90
C CYS A 188 13.04 15.60 -13.69
N GLY A 189 14.17 16.20 -14.10
CA GLY A 189 14.49 17.61 -13.94
C GLY A 189 15.25 17.93 -12.66
N ALA A 190 15.79 19.14 -12.54
CA ALA A 190 16.60 19.55 -11.39
C ALA A 190 15.95 20.68 -10.57
N GLY A 191 16.33 20.81 -9.30
CA GLY A 191 15.85 21.86 -8.39
C GLY A 191 14.32 21.86 -8.22
N THR A 192 13.76 23.05 -8.02
CA THR A 192 12.31 23.24 -7.84
C THR A 192 11.51 22.87 -9.10
N SER A 193 12.06 23.07 -10.30
CA SER A 193 11.38 22.69 -11.55
C SER A 193 11.35 21.18 -11.79
N GLY A 194 12.28 20.42 -11.18
CA GLY A 194 12.31 18.95 -11.19
C GLY A 194 11.39 18.27 -10.16
N THR A 195 10.49 19.01 -9.52
CA THR A 195 9.49 18.49 -8.58
C THR A 195 8.19 19.27 -8.71
N ILE A 196 7.06 18.64 -8.40
CA ILE A 196 5.73 19.26 -8.50
C ILE A 196 5.07 19.42 -7.13
N ALA A 197 4.38 20.54 -6.94
CA ALA A 197 3.62 20.85 -5.72
C ALA A 197 2.16 20.37 -5.77
N SER A 198 1.67 20.02 -6.96
CA SER A 198 0.31 19.53 -7.24
C SER A 198 0.28 18.90 -8.63
N GLY A 199 -0.65 17.96 -8.86
CA GLY A 199 -0.84 17.27 -10.14
C GLY A 199 -0.42 15.80 -10.11
N THR A 200 -0.45 15.19 -11.29
CA THR A 200 -0.15 13.75 -11.47
C THR A 200 1.35 13.49 -11.47
N TYR A 201 1.77 12.38 -10.86
CA TYR A 201 3.15 11.89 -10.87
C TYR A 201 3.54 11.43 -12.29
N THR A 202 4.37 12.22 -12.97
CA THR A 202 4.80 11.98 -14.36
C THR A 202 6.22 11.46 -14.48
N CYS A 203 7.02 11.52 -13.42
CA CYS A 203 8.39 11.02 -13.41
C CYS A 203 8.40 9.50 -13.69
N LEU A 204 9.15 9.08 -14.72
CA LEU A 204 9.12 7.70 -15.18
C LEU A 204 10.08 6.78 -14.43
N GLN A 205 11.04 7.36 -13.74
CA GLN A 205 12.04 6.69 -12.93
C GLN A 205 11.38 5.84 -11.85
N PRO A 206 11.75 4.55 -11.72
CA PRO A 206 11.40 3.76 -10.56
C PRO A 206 11.92 4.39 -9.26
N ASN A 207 11.24 4.08 -8.15
CA ASN A 207 11.64 4.43 -6.79
C ASN A 207 12.44 3.31 -6.12
N ALA A 208 12.36 2.08 -6.64
CA ALA A 208 13.16 0.95 -6.18
C ALA A 208 13.20 -0.15 -7.22
N TYR A 209 14.09 -1.12 -6.97
CA TYR A 209 14.25 -2.32 -7.74
C TYR A 209 14.36 -3.56 -6.86
N ILE A 210 13.96 -4.69 -7.44
CA ILE A 210 14.38 -6.03 -7.05
C ILE A 210 15.05 -6.70 -8.24
N GLN A 211 16.16 -7.38 -8.00
CA GLN A 211 16.90 -8.18 -8.98
C GLN A 211 17.19 -9.57 -8.41
N LEU A 212 17.55 -10.52 -9.26
CA LEU A 212 18.01 -11.85 -8.84
C LEU A 212 19.52 -11.95 -9.03
N LYS A 213 20.28 -12.09 -7.94
CA LYS A 213 21.67 -12.49 -8.02
C LYS A 213 21.71 -14.01 -8.25
N GLY A 214 22.42 -14.45 -9.27
CA GLY A 214 22.54 -15.87 -9.60
C GLY A 214 23.51 -16.16 -10.75
N PRO A 215 23.89 -17.43 -10.96
CA PRO A 215 24.77 -17.82 -12.06
C PRO A 215 24.19 -17.41 -13.42
N ASN A 216 25.03 -16.89 -14.32
CA ASN A 216 24.64 -16.48 -15.67
C ASN A 216 23.64 -15.29 -15.75
N LEU A 217 23.41 -14.60 -14.63
CA LEU A 217 22.70 -13.31 -14.61
C LEU A 217 23.68 -12.18 -14.32
N ASN A 218 23.51 -11.04 -14.99
CA ASN A 218 24.16 -9.81 -14.57
C ASN A 218 23.41 -9.26 -13.36
N SER A 219 24.10 -9.05 -12.25
CA SER A 219 23.53 -8.53 -11.02
C SER A 219 24.57 -7.69 -10.28
N ASP A 220 24.10 -6.79 -9.44
CA ASP A 220 24.96 -6.08 -8.49
C ASP A 220 25.30 -6.96 -7.28
N GLU A 221 26.13 -6.41 -6.39
CA GLU A 221 26.61 -7.08 -5.19
C GLU A 221 26.03 -6.50 -3.90
N ILE A 222 25.99 -7.33 -2.84
CA ILE A 222 25.50 -6.89 -1.53
C ILE A 222 26.34 -5.70 -1.03
N GLY A 223 25.66 -4.64 -0.59
CA GLY A 223 26.29 -3.45 -0.03
C GLY A 223 26.82 -2.47 -1.08
N GLU A 224 26.72 -2.77 -2.37
CA GLU A 224 27.01 -1.81 -3.42
C GLU A 224 25.96 -0.69 -3.45
N ASN A 225 26.40 0.53 -3.77
CA ASN A 225 25.54 1.70 -3.83
C ASN A 225 24.84 1.79 -5.20
N SER A 226 23.52 1.63 -5.21
CA SER A 226 22.63 1.74 -6.38
C SER A 226 22.69 3.06 -7.13
N GLU A 227 23.36 4.08 -6.57
CA GLU A 227 23.71 5.31 -7.27
C GLU A 227 24.58 5.07 -8.50
N THR A 228 25.57 4.19 -8.40
CA THR A 228 26.50 3.89 -9.51
C THR A 228 26.53 2.41 -9.89
N LYS A 229 25.81 1.57 -9.13
CA LYS A 229 25.77 0.12 -9.29
C LYS A 229 24.37 -0.34 -9.65
N PHE A 230 24.17 -0.49 -10.94
CA PHE A 230 22.92 -0.91 -11.57
C PHE A 230 23.22 -1.91 -12.70
N ASP A 231 24.20 -2.79 -12.52
CA ASP A 231 24.67 -3.77 -13.51
C ASP A 231 23.57 -4.76 -13.93
N PHE A 232 22.56 -4.94 -13.06
CA PHE A 232 21.34 -5.71 -13.38
C PHE A 232 20.51 -5.09 -14.51
N TRP A 233 20.58 -3.77 -14.68
CA TRP A 233 19.75 -3.04 -15.61
C TRP A 233 20.29 -3.17 -17.04
N PRO A 234 19.41 -3.34 -18.05
CA PRO A 234 17.96 -3.37 -17.93
C PRO A 234 17.38 -4.78 -17.74
N ALA A 235 18.20 -5.82 -17.88
CA ALA A 235 17.70 -7.14 -18.21
C ALA A 235 17.29 -7.99 -17.00
N ASN A 236 17.77 -7.72 -15.78
CA ASN A 236 17.64 -8.61 -14.63
C ASN A 236 16.95 -7.96 -13.43
N GLY A 237 15.71 -7.50 -13.57
CA GLY A 237 14.99 -6.98 -12.42
C GLY A 237 13.58 -6.49 -12.70
N ILE A 238 12.93 -6.07 -11.62
CA ILE A 238 11.62 -5.42 -11.63
C ILE A 238 11.77 -4.10 -10.89
N GLY A 239 11.40 -3.01 -11.57
CA GLY A 239 11.27 -1.72 -10.91
C GLY A 239 9.92 -1.57 -10.21
N TYR A 240 9.85 -0.66 -9.25
CA TYR A 240 8.61 -0.19 -8.61
C TYR A 240 8.57 1.33 -8.69
N GLY A 241 7.48 1.93 -9.19
CA GLY A 241 7.40 3.38 -9.36
C GLY A 241 6.03 3.98 -9.04
N MET A 242 6.02 5.21 -8.53
CA MET A 242 4.82 5.96 -8.13
C MET A 242 3.99 6.55 -9.29
N ARG A 243 4.32 6.23 -10.55
CA ARG A 243 3.56 6.72 -11.71
C ARG A 243 2.07 6.47 -11.47
N THR A 244 1.23 7.45 -11.84
CA THR A 244 -0.23 7.49 -11.62
C THR A 244 -0.74 8.02 -10.28
N ALA A 245 0.11 8.22 -9.26
CA ALA A 245 -0.31 8.94 -8.06
C ALA A 245 -0.65 10.40 -8.38
N THR A 246 -1.53 11.04 -7.62
CA THR A 246 -1.88 12.45 -7.77
C THR A 246 -1.69 13.19 -6.45
N LEU A 247 -1.07 14.36 -6.50
CA LEU A 247 -0.91 15.25 -5.36
C LEU A 247 -1.88 16.43 -5.46
N TYR A 248 -2.62 16.67 -4.39
CA TYR A 248 -3.39 17.88 -4.15
C TYR A 248 -2.73 18.70 -3.03
N ASN A 249 -3.01 20.01 -3.05
CA ASN A 249 -2.59 20.95 -2.02
C ASN A 249 -3.81 21.77 -1.59
N GLU A 250 -4.84 21.07 -1.16
CA GLU A 250 -6.11 21.69 -0.78
C GLU A 250 -6.13 21.91 0.75
N PRO A 251 -6.64 23.07 1.22
CA PRO A 251 -6.98 23.25 2.62
C PRO A 251 -7.97 22.18 3.09
N THR A 252 -7.68 21.55 4.22
CA THR A 252 -8.49 20.43 4.71
C THR A 252 -8.62 20.43 6.24
N CYS A 253 -9.05 19.30 6.79
CA CYS A 253 -9.18 19.07 8.22
C CYS A 253 -8.37 17.85 8.66
N VAL A 254 -8.23 17.70 9.97
CA VAL A 254 -7.73 16.48 10.62
C VAL A 254 -8.66 16.08 11.76
N ALA A 255 -8.80 14.79 11.99
CA ALA A 255 -9.47 14.29 13.19
C ALA A 255 -8.58 14.55 14.41
N ARG A 256 -9.16 15.11 15.47
CA ARG A 256 -8.47 15.40 16.73
C ARG A 256 -8.87 14.45 17.84
N ASN A 257 -10.16 14.12 17.91
CA ASN A 257 -10.69 13.20 18.91
C ASN A 257 -11.93 12.49 18.40
N ALA A 258 -12.18 11.28 18.89
CA ALA A 258 -13.45 10.58 18.73
C ALA A 258 -13.76 9.86 20.03
N THR A 259 -15.05 9.68 20.35
CA THR A 259 -15.43 8.83 21.48
C THR A 259 -14.89 7.41 21.24
N PRO A 260 -14.03 6.88 22.12
CA PRO A 260 -13.28 5.66 21.82
C PRO A 260 -14.12 4.39 21.96
N LEU A 261 -15.18 4.43 22.76
CA LEU A 261 -16.07 3.29 23.00
C LEU A 261 -17.53 3.75 23.01
N VAL A 262 -18.36 3.10 22.20
CA VAL A 262 -19.80 3.32 22.14
C VAL A 262 -20.48 2.08 22.74
N LEU A 263 -21.06 2.24 23.92
CA LEU A 263 -21.71 1.15 24.64
C LEU A 263 -23.23 1.22 24.45
N PHE A 264 -23.83 0.09 24.10
CA PHE A 264 -25.27 -0.05 24.01
C PHE A 264 -25.83 -0.73 25.27
N ASP A 265 -27.06 -0.38 25.63
CA ASP A 265 -27.82 -1.16 26.61
C ASP A 265 -28.04 -2.59 26.10
N THR A 266 -28.04 -3.55 27.04
CA THR A 266 -28.34 -4.94 26.69
C THR A 266 -29.79 -5.08 26.24
N MET A 267 -30.01 -5.83 25.16
CA MET A 267 -31.34 -6.11 24.62
C MET A 267 -31.61 -7.61 24.57
N THR A 268 -32.88 -8.00 24.72
CA THR A 268 -33.30 -9.38 24.49
C THR A 268 -33.52 -9.63 23.00
N VAL A 269 -33.36 -10.89 22.58
CA VAL A 269 -33.65 -11.36 21.22
C VAL A 269 -35.11 -11.07 20.85
N GLU A 270 -36.04 -11.26 21.78
CA GLU A 270 -37.46 -11.00 21.57
C GLU A 270 -37.73 -9.52 21.27
N THR A 271 -37.18 -8.61 22.08
CA THR A 271 -37.35 -7.17 21.90
C THR A 271 -36.83 -6.70 20.53
N LEU A 272 -35.69 -7.23 20.08
CA LEU A 272 -35.15 -6.96 18.75
C LEU A 272 -36.01 -7.56 17.63
N ASN A 273 -36.54 -8.77 17.82
CA ASN A 273 -37.45 -9.41 16.86
C ASN A 273 -38.79 -8.69 16.71
N GLN A 274 -39.25 -7.99 17.76
CA GLN A 274 -40.40 -7.07 17.73
C GLN A 274 -40.08 -5.72 17.06
N GLY A 275 -38.88 -5.54 16.50
CA GLY A 275 -38.47 -4.33 15.78
C GLY A 275 -38.04 -3.16 16.66
N LYS A 276 -37.83 -3.37 17.96
CA LYS A 276 -37.26 -2.35 18.85
C LYS A 276 -35.75 -2.22 18.63
N SER A 277 -35.18 -1.12 19.11
CA SER A 277 -33.75 -0.79 18.98
C SER A 277 -33.21 -0.17 20.27
N THR A 278 -31.90 -0.25 20.45
CA THR A 278 -31.16 0.55 21.45
C THR A 278 -30.24 1.53 20.73
N GLN A 279 -29.93 2.64 21.37
CA GLN A 279 -29.17 3.75 20.78
C GLN A 279 -28.10 4.22 21.74
N ALA A 280 -26.99 4.67 21.18
CA ALA A 280 -25.91 5.30 21.93
C ALA A 280 -25.39 6.51 21.14
N GLN A 281 -25.11 7.59 21.84
CA GLN A 281 -24.55 8.80 21.24
C GLN A 281 -23.03 8.79 21.34
N PHE A 282 -22.38 9.35 20.33
CA PHE A 282 -20.95 9.56 20.33
C PHE A 282 -20.60 10.83 19.56
N ASN A 283 -19.40 11.35 19.78
CA ASN A 283 -18.95 12.56 19.10
C ASN A 283 -17.56 12.39 18.48
N VAL A 284 -17.31 13.23 17.49
CA VAL A 284 -16.04 13.36 16.76
C VAL A 284 -15.69 14.83 16.72
N SER A 285 -14.45 15.16 17.11
CA SER A 285 -13.88 16.49 16.96
C SER A 285 -12.87 16.48 15.82
N ILE A 286 -13.02 17.42 14.90
CA ILE A 286 -12.06 17.68 13.83
C ILE A 286 -11.59 19.13 13.91
N GLU A 287 -10.39 19.38 13.42
CA GLU A 287 -9.87 20.74 13.25
C GLU A 287 -9.62 21.00 11.77
N CYS A 288 -10.14 22.12 11.28
CA CYS A 288 -10.12 22.46 9.86
C CYS A 288 -9.44 23.79 9.63
N SER A 289 -8.75 23.92 8.49
CA SER A 289 -8.44 25.25 7.95
C SER A 289 -9.74 26.01 7.69
N ASN A 290 -9.76 27.30 7.98
CA ASN A 290 -10.90 28.17 7.67
C ASN A 290 -11.15 28.30 6.15
N GLN A 291 -10.14 27.95 5.34
CA GLN A 291 -10.24 27.91 3.88
C GLN A 291 -10.71 26.55 3.34
N ALA A 292 -10.89 25.54 4.20
CA ALA A 292 -11.38 24.23 3.77
C ALA A 292 -12.83 24.33 3.32
N VAL A 293 -13.09 23.90 2.07
CA VAL A 293 -14.44 23.83 1.50
C VAL A 293 -15.09 22.53 1.98
N SER A 294 -16.21 22.65 2.68
CA SER A 294 -16.96 21.49 3.16
C SER A 294 -17.86 20.95 2.05
N GLY A 295 -17.70 19.68 1.69
CA GLY A 295 -18.49 19.09 0.63
C GLY A 295 -17.94 17.77 0.13
N VAL A 296 -18.61 17.18 -0.86
CA VAL A 296 -18.29 15.85 -1.41
C VAL A 296 -17.89 15.86 -2.88
N ALA A 297 -17.80 17.05 -3.49
CA ALA A 297 -17.29 17.21 -4.84
C ALA A 297 -15.76 17.20 -4.86
N SER A 298 -15.17 17.08 -6.05
CA SER A 298 -13.71 17.12 -6.23
C SER A 298 -13.08 18.30 -5.49
N LYS A 299 -11.97 18.04 -4.79
CA LYS A 299 -11.18 19.00 -4.01
C LYS A 299 -11.89 19.59 -2.79
N GLN A 300 -13.09 19.13 -2.46
CA GLN A 300 -13.75 19.47 -1.21
C GLN A 300 -13.38 18.49 -0.11
N THR A 301 -13.41 18.95 1.14
CA THR A 301 -13.14 18.11 2.31
C THR A 301 -14.44 17.49 2.81
N ALA A 302 -14.42 16.16 2.91
CA ALA A 302 -15.47 15.36 3.51
C ALA A 302 -14.94 14.57 4.71
N MET A 303 -15.87 14.11 5.54
CA MET A 303 -15.61 13.16 6.60
C MET A 303 -16.45 11.91 6.42
N GLY A 304 -15.95 10.80 6.96
CA GLY A 304 -16.63 9.52 6.94
C GLY A 304 -16.23 8.67 8.14
N ILE A 305 -17.03 7.64 8.40
CA ILE A 305 -16.73 6.63 9.42
C ILE A 305 -16.58 5.30 8.70
N GLN A 306 -15.35 4.79 8.63
CA GLN A 306 -15.00 3.60 7.88
C GLN A 306 -15.26 2.33 8.68
N ALA A 307 -15.89 1.34 8.07
CA ALA A 307 -15.99 0.00 8.62
C ALA A 307 -14.61 -0.66 8.75
N SER A 308 -14.44 -1.49 9.79
CA SER A 308 -13.34 -2.44 9.85
C SER A 308 -13.45 -3.49 8.73
N GLU A 309 -12.33 -4.15 8.42
CA GLU A 309 -12.30 -5.22 7.41
C GLU A 309 -13.26 -6.36 7.74
N GLY A 310 -13.32 -6.77 9.02
CA GLY A 310 -14.20 -7.84 9.49
C GLY A 310 -15.68 -7.48 9.35
N ALA A 311 -16.05 -6.27 9.79
CA ALA A 311 -17.41 -5.77 9.66
C ALA A 311 -17.81 -5.58 8.19
N TYR A 312 -16.91 -5.06 7.35
CA TYR A 312 -17.12 -4.89 5.92
C TYR A 312 -17.33 -6.23 5.20
N THR A 313 -16.46 -7.21 5.43
CA THR A 313 -16.57 -8.55 4.83
C THR A 313 -17.89 -9.23 5.21
N ALA A 314 -18.32 -9.08 6.47
CA ALA A 314 -19.58 -9.60 6.93
C ALA A 314 -20.78 -8.88 6.29
N ALA A 315 -20.73 -7.56 6.21
CA ALA A 315 -21.75 -6.74 5.54
C ALA A 315 -21.89 -7.11 4.05
N GLN A 316 -20.76 -7.36 3.37
CA GLN A 316 -20.74 -7.76 1.96
C GLN A 316 -21.48 -9.09 1.73
N LYS A 317 -21.26 -10.08 2.60
CA LYS A 317 -21.97 -11.38 2.54
C LYS A 317 -23.48 -11.27 2.72
N LEU A 318 -23.95 -10.24 3.41
CA LEU A 318 -25.38 -10.00 3.65
C LEU A 318 -25.98 -8.97 2.68
N GLY A 319 -25.24 -8.53 1.65
CA GLY A 319 -25.73 -7.54 0.67
C GLY A 319 -25.95 -6.15 1.27
N LEU A 320 -25.24 -5.81 2.35
CA LEU A 320 -25.31 -4.51 3.02
C LEU A 320 -24.29 -3.49 2.48
N VAL A 321 -23.47 -3.90 1.50
CA VAL A 321 -22.54 -3.03 0.77
C VAL A 321 -23.15 -2.68 -0.57
N ASN A 322 -23.27 -1.38 -0.85
CA ASN A 322 -23.82 -0.90 -2.12
C ASN A 322 -22.76 -0.82 -3.23
N ALA A 323 -23.18 -0.49 -4.44
CA ALA A 323 -22.30 -0.40 -5.62
C ALA A 323 -21.21 0.70 -5.51
N GLN A 324 -21.39 1.69 -4.64
CA GLN A 324 -20.42 2.76 -4.36
C GLN A 324 -19.55 2.45 -3.14
N ASN A 325 -19.50 1.18 -2.70
CA ASN A 325 -18.71 0.72 -1.56
C ASN A 325 -19.17 1.31 -0.21
N GLY A 326 -20.37 1.87 -0.11
CA GLY A 326 -20.95 2.29 1.16
C GLY A 326 -21.57 1.12 1.91
N VAL A 327 -21.34 1.07 3.22
CA VAL A 327 -21.82 0.02 4.12
C VAL A 327 -23.03 0.54 4.90
N LYS A 328 -24.20 -0.09 4.73
CA LYS A 328 -25.45 0.35 5.36
C LYS A 328 -25.48 0.16 6.88
N ALA A 329 -24.87 -0.92 7.37
CA ALA A 329 -24.81 -1.25 8.80
C ALA A 329 -23.52 -1.99 9.14
N LEU A 330 -22.93 -1.67 10.30
CA LEU A 330 -21.81 -2.43 10.83
C LEU A 330 -22.32 -3.72 11.47
N LEU A 331 -21.70 -4.83 11.09
CA LEU A 331 -21.82 -6.09 11.79
C LEU A 331 -20.63 -6.25 12.74
N SER A 332 -20.71 -7.21 13.65
CA SER A 332 -19.58 -7.51 14.52
C SER A 332 -18.34 -7.91 13.71
N ASP A 333 -17.15 -7.53 14.17
CA ASP A 333 -15.89 -7.82 13.48
C ASP A 333 -15.67 -9.33 13.29
N GLN A 334 -16.23 -10.14 14.20
CA GLN A 334 -16.19 -11.61 14.19
C GLN A 334 -17.54 -12.23 13.82
N TYR A 335 -18.33 -11.56 12.97
CA TYR A 335 -19.67 -12.05 12.59
C TYR A 335 -19.64 -13.50 12.08
N GLY A 336 -20.54 -14.33 12.60
CA GLY A 336 -20.66 -15.74 12.23
C GLY A 336 -19.86 -16.71 13.12
N THR A 337 -19.06 -16.22 14.07
CA THR A 337 -18.40 -17.07 15.07
C THR A 337 -19.30 -17.34 16.29
N ASN A 338 -18.96 -18.37 17.07
CA ASN A 338 -19.73 -18.75 18.26
C ASN A 338 -19.75 -17.64 19.32
N GLY A 339 -20.93 -17.38 19.89
CA GLY A 339 -21.11 -16.38 20.93
C GLY A 339 -21.23 -14.93 20.42
N ILE A 340 -21.20 -14.72 19.09
CA ILE A 340 -21.46 -13.43 18.45
C ILE A 340 -22.91 -13.40 17.95
N ALA A 341 -23.61 -12.30 18.23
CA ALA A 341 -25.00 -12.13 17.81
C ALA A 341 -25.13 -12.10 16.29
N LYS A 342 -26.22 -12.68 15.77
CA LYS A 342 -26.57 -12.63 14.34
C LYS A 342 -27.89 -11.89 14.11
N GLY A 343 -28.09 -11.45 12.87
CA GLY A 343 -29.34 -10.80 12.45
C GLY A 343 -29.57 -9.40 13.01
N VAL A 344 -28.54 -8.78 13.59
CA VAL A 344 -28.54 -7.39 14.07
C VAL A 344 -27.38 -6.62 13.44
N GLY A 345 -27.55 -5.31 13.32
CA GLY A 345 -26.51 -4.41 12.84
C GLY A 345 -26.59 -3.05 13.53
N ILE A 346 -25.46 -2.34 13.53
CA ILE A 346 -25.34 -0.98 14.03
C ILE A 346 -25.47 -0.02 12.85
N PHE A 347 -26.46 0.87 12.92
CA PHE A 347 -26.72 1.92 11.93
C PHE A 347 -26.21 3.26 12.45
N LEU A 348 -25.85 4.15 11.54
CA LEU A 348 -25.32 5.47 11.85
C LEU A 348 -26.32 6.56 11.48
N ARG A 349 -26.43 7.58 12.33
CA ARG A 349 -27.21 8.78 12.08
C ARG A 349 -26.45 10.01 12.55
N ASN A 350 -26.53 11.11 11.80
CA ASN A 350 -26.10 12.42 12.28
C ASN A 350 -27.13 12.92 13.30
N SER A 351 -26.72 13.13 14.56
CA SER A 351 -27.64 13.50 15.64
C SER A 351 -28.23 14.89 15.46
N SER A 352 -27.49 15.81 14.83
CA SER A 352 -27.91 17.19 14.66
C SER A 352 -28.90 17.35 13.50
N THR A 353 -28.69 16.64 12.39
CA THR A 353 -29.57 16.73 11.20
C THR A 353 -30.66 15.65 11.17
N GLY A 354 -30.51 14.57 11.95
CA GLY A 354 -31.40 13.42 11.92
C GLY A 354 -31.21 12.48 10.71
N THR A 355 -30.19 12.73 9.88
CA THR A 355 -29.96 12.01 8.62
C THR A 355 -29.33 10.65 8.87
N ASP A 356 -29.92 9.58 8.33
CA ASP A 356 -29.32 8.24 8.31
C ASP A 356 -28.09 8.22 7.38
N MET A 357 -27.04 7.53 7.81
CA MET A 357 -25.73 7.55 7.16
C MET A 357 -25.24 6.15 6.81
N ASN A 358 -24.51 6.06 5.69
CA ASN A 358 -23.69 4.89 5.38
C ASN A 358 -22.31 5.06 6.03
N PHE A 359 -21.70 3.93 6.39
CA PHE A 359 -20.29 3.87 6.70
C PHE A 359 -19.47 3.80 5.41
N VAL A 360 -18.24 4.28 5.45
CA VAL A 360 -17.27 4.12 4.36
C VAL A 360 -16.81 2.66 4.32
N GLY A 361 -16.76 2.06 3.12
CA GLY A 361 -16.22 0.72 2.92
C GLY A 361 -14.69 0.68 2.95
N GLN A 362 -14.08 -0.33 2.31
CA GLN A 362 -12.62 -0.48 2.34
C GLN A 362 -11.90 0.44 1.35
N PRO A 363 -10.66 0.87 1.65
CA PRO A 363 -9.82 1.63 0.73
C PRO A 363 -9.62 0.92 -0.62
N GLY A 364 -9.37 1.69 -1.69
CA GLY A 364 -9.06 1.14 -3.01
C GLY A 364 -10.25 0.93 -3.95
N ILE A 365 -11.49 1.04 -3.46
CA ILE A 365 -12.69 1.06 -4.31
C ILE A 365 -13.26 2.49 -4.33
N SER A 366 -13.45 3.03 -5.53
CA SER A 366 -13.92 4.40 -5.77
C SER A 366 -15.37 4.60 -5.32
N GLY A 367 -15.61 5.67 -4.57
CA GLY A 367 -16.94 6.14 -4.23
C GLY A 367 -16.86 7.51 -3.55
N ASN A 368 -17.69 8.46 -4.00
CA ASN A 368 -17.79 9.80 -3.44
C ASN A 368 -19.24 10.06 -2.98
N GLY A 369 -19.40 10.99 -2.04
CA GLY A 369 -20.70 11.39 -1.52
C GLY A 369 -21.36 10.38 -0.57
N ALA A 370 -22.61 10.67 -0.21
CA ALA A 370 -23.32 9.97 0.86
C ALA A 370 -23.54 8.47 0.59
N ASN A 371 -23.68 8.07 -0.68
CA ASN A 371 -23.79 6.65 -1.04
C ASN A 371 -22.52 5.88 -0.70
N ALA A 372 -21.35 6.51 -0.76
CA ALA A 372 -20.08 5.90 -0.37
C ALA A 372 -19.71 6.14 1.11
N GLY A 373 -20.58 6.79 1.89
CA GLY A 373 -20.36 7.12 3.30
C GLY A 373 -19.58 8.41 3.55
N TRP A 374 -19.43 9.28 2.53
CA TRP A 374 -18.77 10.58 2.67
C TRP A 374 -19.77 11.71 2.83
N TYR A 375 -19.54 12.58 3.80
CA TYR A 375 -20.42 13.69 4.15
C TYR A 375 -19.63 14.99 4.34
N PRO A 376 -20.20 16.15 3.99
CA PRO A 376 -19.59 17.44 4.29
C PRO A 376 -19.28 17.56 5.79
N PHE A 377 -18.06 17.95 6.13
CA PHE A 377 -17.63 18.02 7.53
C PHE A 377 -18.39 19.06 8.38
N LYS A 378 -19.10 20.00 7.76
CA LYS A 378 -19.92 21.02 8.45
C LYS A 378 -21.37 20.57 8.66
N ASP A 379 -21.82 19.49 8.01
CA ASP A 379 -23.20 19.03 8.14
C ASP A 379 -23.47 18.55 9.57
N GLY A 380 -24.33 19.28 10.28
CA GLY A 380 -24.65 18.98 11.69
C GLY A 380 -23.52 19.32 12.69
N ALA A 381 -22.45 19.97 12.25
CA ALA A 381 -21.32 20.32 13.11
C ALA A 381 -21.59 21.59 13.93
N THR A 382 -21.02 21.64 15.15
CA THR A 382 -20.95 22.85 15.97
C THR A 382 -19.51 23.36 16.01
N ALA A 383 -19.27 24.62 15.65
CA ALA A 383 -17.95 25.23 15.82
C ALA A 383 -17.61 25.40 17.31
N LYS A 384 -16.38 25.04 17.71
CA LYS A 384 -15.89 25.07 19.10
C LYS A 384 -14.72 26.04 19.32
N GLY A 385 -14.54 27.00 18.41
CA GLY A 385 -13.46 27.99 18.46
C GLY A 385 -12.18 27.49 17.79
N SER A 386 -11.06 28.13 18.11
CA SER A 386 -9.79 27.98 17.40
C SER A 386 -8.63 27.85 18.39
N THR A 387 -7.69 26.94 18.12
CA THR A 387 -6.41 26.87 18.85
C THR A 387 -5.31 27.65 18.14
N GLU A 388 -5.43 27.80 16.81
CA GLU A 388 -4.48 28.50 15.95
C GLU A 388 -5.23 29.44 15.00
N ALA A 389 -4.62 30.59 14.67
CA ALA A 389 -5.24 31.55 13.77
C ALA A 389 -5.44 30.93 12.38
N GLY A 390 -6.64 31.10 11.81
CA GLY A 390 -6.98 30.53 10.51
C GLY A 390 -7.47 29.06 10.54
N TYR A 391 -7.68 28.48 11.72
CA TYR A 391 -8.24 27.14 11.92
C TYR A 391 -9.45 27.17 12.86
N THR A 392 -10.36 26.21 12.74
CA THR A 392 -11.54 26.08 13.61
C THR A 392 -11.78 24.62 13.96
N HIS A 393 -12.09 24.35 15.23
CA HIS A 393 -12.57 23.07 15.72
C HIS A 393 -14.05 22.91 15.44
N TYR A 394 -14.45 21.74 14.95
CA TYR A 394 -15.82 21.36 14.69
C TYR A 394 -16.15 20.09 15.45
N LEU A 395 -17.22 20.14 16.25
CA LEU A 395 -17.76 18.98 16.96
C LEU A 395 -18.94 18.41 16.18
N GLN A 396 -18.85 17.13 15.86
CA GLN A 396 -19.89 16.34 15.20
C GLN A 396 -20.50 15.36 16.19
N ASN A 397 -21.83 15.26 16.21
CA ASN A 397 -22.56 14.35 17.09
C ASN A 397 -23.28 13.30 16.24
N TYR A 398 -23.12 12.04 16.64
CA TYR A 398 -23.68 10.89 15.96
C TYR A 398 -24.49 10.04 16.93
N THR A 399 -25.48 9.34 16.36
CA THR A 399 -26.25 8.31 17.05
C THR A 399 -25.97 6.99 16.37
N ALA A 400 -25.42 6.04 17.12
CA ALA A 400 -25.34 4.65 16.73
C ALA A 400 -26.62 3.94 17.17
N ILE A 401 -27.21 3.11 16.30
CA ILE A 401 -28.50 2.45 16.53
C ILE A 401 -28.35 0.96 16.29
N LEU A 402 -28.43 0.15 17.34
CA LEU A 402 -28.44 -1.30 17.23
C LEU A 402 -29.88 -1.79 17.03
N LYS A 403 -30.14 -2.46 15.91
CA LYS A 403 -31.45 -3.04 15.60
C LYS A 403 -31.33 -4.29 14.72
N LYS A 404 -32.46 -5.00 14.59
CA LYS A 404 -32.62 -6.14 13.69
C LYS A 404 -32.38 -5.73 12.22
N LEU A 405 -31.72 -6.61 11.48
CA LEU A 405 -31.54 -6.51 10.03
C LEU A 405 -32.78 -7.04 9.30
N ASP A 406 -33.14 -6.39 8.20
CA ASP A 406 -34.29 -6.76 7.38
C ASP A 406 -34.12 -8.20 6.84
N GLY A 407 -35.17 -9.02 6.97
CA GLY A 407 -35.17 -10.41 6.50
C GLY A 407 -34.29 -11.38 7.30
N GLN A 408 -33.65 -10.94 8.39
CA GLN A 408 -32.83 -11.81 9.24
C GLN A 408 -33.59 -12.27 10.49
N THR A 409 -33.08 -13.32 11.14
CA THR A 409 -33.53 -13.74 12.48
C THR A 409 -32.45 -13.40 13.49
N VAL A 410 -32.85 -12.83 14.64
CA VAL A 410 -31.90 -12.45 15.68
C VAL A 410 -31.47 -13.68 16.46
N GLU A 411 -30.16 -13.89 16.56
CA GLU A 411 -29.55 -14.89 17.45
C GLU A 411 -28.81 -14.18 18.59
N ALA A 412 -28.89 -14.73 19.80
CA ALA A 412 -28.25 -14.16 20.98
C ALA A 412 -26.71 -14.22 20.87
N GLY A 413 -26.04 -13.19 21.39
CA GLY A 413 -24.59 -13.15 21.48
C GLY A 413 -24.08 -11.73 21.76
N LYS A 414 -22.77 -11.58 21.72
CA LYS A 414 -22.11 -10.28 21.84
C LYS A 414 -22.14 -9.53 20.52
N VAL A 415 -22.23 -8.22 20.59
CA VAL A 415 -22.01 -7.32 19.46
C VAL A 415 -20.72 -6.55 19.72
N HIS A 416 -19.76 -6.66 18.82
CA HIS A 416 -18.49 -5.92 18.89
C HIS A 416 -18.04 -5.57 17.47
N ALA A 417 -18.12 -4.28 17.12
CA ALA A 417 -17.75 -3.78 15.80
C ALA A 417 -16.79 -2.60 15.93
N THR A 418 -15.85 -2.51 15.00
CA THR A 418 -14.84 -1.46 14.96
C THR A 418 -15.06 -0.54 13.76
N ALA A 419 -14.83 0.76 13.95
CA ALA A 419 -14.88 1.75 12.88
C ALA A 419 -13.86 2.87 13.08
N TYR A 420 -13.48 3.55 11.99
CA TYR A 420 -12.42 4.57 11.98
C TYR A 420 -12.95 5.90 11.45
N VAL A 421 -12.63 7.00 12.12
CA VAL A 421 -12.94 8.35 11.60
C VAL A 421 -11.93 8.71 10.53
N LEU A 422 -12.43 9.11 9.36
CA LEU A 422 -11.63 9.58 8.24
C LEU A 422 -12.00 11.01 7.88
N VAL A 423 -10.97 11.79 7.51
CA VAL A 423 -11.11 13.04 6.77
C VAL A 423 -10.39 12.88 5.46
N LYS A 424 -11.04 13.27 4.36
CA LYS A 424 -10.49 13.14 3.02
C LYS A 424 -10.86 14.33 2.15
N VAL A 425 -9.89 14.82 1.37
CA VAL A 425 -10.16 15.65 0.19
C VAL A 425 -10.62 14.74 -0.95
N GLN A 426 -11.83 14.99 -1.46
CA GLN A 426 -12.53 14.12 -2.41
C GLN A 426 -12.02 14.20 -3.85
#